data_AF-A0A8D8Z849-F1
#
_entry.id   AF-A0A8D8Z849-F1
#
_cell.length_a   1.000
_cell.length_b   1.000
_cell.length_c   1.000
_cell.angle_alpha   90.00
_cell.angle_beta   90.00
_cell.angle_gamma   90.00
#
_symmetry.space_group_name_H-M   'P 1'
#
loop_
_entity.id
_entity.type
_entity.pdbx_description
1 polymer ?
#
loop_
_entity_poly.entity_id
_entity_poly.type
_entity_poly.pdbx_seq_one_letter_code
_entity_poly.pdbx_strand_id
1 'polypeptide(L)'
;IYYYLTVIYININYFNFNFNFKEIMKFIDEINICVIAGKGGDGCISFRHEKYIPYGGPNGGDGGNGGDVYICADKNLNTLMHLNFKKIFQAENGKQGKSKLCTGKKGKNLLIIIKKGG
;
A
#
# COMPACT_ATOMS: atom_id res chain seq x y z
N ILE A 1 -19.36 17.76 29.35
CA ILE A 1 -18.37 17.89 30.45
C ILE A 1 -17.07 18.35 29.80
N TYR A 2 -16.74 19.63 29.93
CA TYR A 2 -15.57 20.23 29.29
C TYR A 2 -14.32 19.86 30.09
N TYR A 3 -13.34 19.19 29.45
CA TYR A 3 -12.03 18.96 30.06
C TYR A 3 -11.19 20.23 29.89
N TYR A 4 -10.88 20.88 31.01
CA TYR A 4 -9.82 21.86 31.13
C TYR A 4 -8.48 21.17 30.80
N LEU A 5 -7.76 21.64 29.78
CA LEU A 5 -6.36 21.29 29.60
C LEU A 5 -5.50 22.44 30.11
N THR A 6 -4.88 22.21 31.26
CA THR A 6 -3.86 23.05 31.89
C THR A 6 -2.68 23.23 30.94
N VAL A 7 -2.41 24.47 30.52
CA VAL A 7 -1.21 24.83 29.76
C VAL A 7 -0.03 24.84 30.72
N ILE A 8 0.90 23.89 30.56
CA ILE A 8 2.21 23.92 31.22
C ILE A 8 3.13 24.77 30.33
N TYR A 9 3.49 25.98 30.79
CA TYR A 9 4.52 26.79 30.14
C TYR A 9 5.91 26.29 30.56
N ILE A 10 6.66 25.69 29.64
CA ILE A 10 8.10 25.48 29.80
C ILE A 10 8.79 26.60 29.00
N ASN A 11 9.45 27.50 29.71
CA ASN A 11 10.23 28.61 29.16
C ASN A 11 11.62 28.10 28.77
N ILE A 12 11.88 27.90 27.49
CA ILE A 12 13.23 27.77 26.94
C ILE A 12 13.40 28.87 25.90
N ASN A 13 14.19 29.88 26.27
CA ASN A 13 14.57 31.01 25.44
C ASN A 13 15.26 30.51 24.14
N TYR A 14 15.06 31.26 23.05
CA TYR A 14 15.62 31.10 21.69
C TYR A 14 14.87 30.16 20.72
N PHE A 15 13.62 30.49 20.37
CA PHE A 15 13.14 30.57 18.97
C PHE A 15 11.64 30.91 19.00
N ASN A 16 11.25 32.06 18.46
CA ASN A 16 9.84 32.37 18.22
C ASN A 16 9.35 31.56 17.01
N PHE A 17 9.06 30.28 17.21
CA PHE A 17 8.16 29.56 16.34
C PHE A 17 6.76 29.70 16.92
N ASN A 18 5.92 30.53 16.29
CA ASN A 18 4.47 30.51 16.51
C ASN A 18 3.94 29.17 15.99
N PHE A 19 4.12 28.10 16.76
CA PHE A 19 3.51 26.81 16.47
C PHE A 19 2.05 26.90 16.89
N ASN A 20 1.18 27.10 15.90
CA ASN A 20 -0.25 27.18 16.13
C ASN A 20 -0.75 25.77 16.48
N PHE A 21 -0.96 25.47 17.77
CA PHE A 21 -1.48 24.18 18.24
C PHE A 21 -2.80 23.77 17.58
N LYS A 22 -3.52 24.71 16.96
CA LYS A 22 -4.73 24.46 16.18
C LYS A 22 -4.48 23.73 14.85
N GLU A 23 -3.25 23.74 14.33
CA GLU A 23 -2.84 22.88 13.20
C GLU A 23 -2.49 21.45 13.63
N ILE A 24 -2.27 21.19 14.93
CA ILE A 24 -1.65 19.95 15.45
C ILE A 24 -2.66 18.81 15.73
N MET A 25 -3.96 19.05 15.82
CA MET A 25 -4.96 17.98 15.99
C MET A 25 -6.19 18.18 15.10
N LYS A 26 -6.01 18.04 13.78
CA LYS A 26 -7.14 17.71 12.91
C LYS A 26 -7.52 16.26 13.17
N PHE A 27 -8.58 16.02 13.93
CA PHE A 27 -9.19 14.70 14.00
C PHE A 27 -10.04 14.55 12.74
N ILE A 28 -9.67 13.61 11.87
CA ILE A 28 -10.41 13.31 10.65
C ILE A 28 -11.09 11.98 10.88
N ASP A 29 -12.42 12.03 10.96
CA ASP A 29 -13.27 10.85 11.14
C ASP A 29 -13.74 10.24 9.83
N GLU A 30 -13.75 11.02 8.75
CA GLU A 30 -14.21 10.61 7.43
C GLU A 30 -13.16 10.94 6.39
N ILE A 31 -12.85 9.97 5.53
CA ILE A 31 -11.91 10.15 4.42
C ILE A 31 -12.33 9.31 3.22
N ASN A 32 -12.22 9.90 2.04
CA ASN A 32 -12.38 9.20 0.78
C ASN A 32 -11.01 8.80 0.24
N ILE A 33 -10.80 7.50 0.06
CA ILE A 33 -9.58 6.93 -0.52
C ILE A 33 -9.93 6.11 -1.77
N CYS A 34 -9.04 6.15 -2.76
CA CYS A 34 -9.11 5.30 -3.92
C CYS A 34 -8.23 4.07 -3.68
N VAL A 35 -8.81 2.89 -3.83
CA VAL A 35 -8.12 1.61 -3.62
C VAL A 35 -8.07 0.85 -4.94
N ILE A 36 -6.88 0.41 -5.32
CA ILE A 36 -6.62 -0.26 -6.59
C ILE A 36 -5.89 -1.58 -6.31
N ALA A 37 -6.48 -2.70 -6.70
CA ALA A 37 -5.81 -4.00 -6.64
C ALA A 37 -4.68 -4.08 -7.67
N GLY A 38 -3.73 -4.99 -7.45
CA GLY A 38 -2.69 -5.27 -8.42
C GLY A 38 -3.29 -5.90 -9.68
N LYS A 39 -2.81 -5.49 -10.86
CA LYS A 39 -3.09 -6.19 -12.11
C LYS A 39 -2.38 -7.55 -12.10
N GLY A 40 -2.99 -8.59 -12.68
CA GLY A 40 -2.27 -9.81 -13.06
C GLY A 40 -1.15 -9.51 -14.06
N GLY A 41 -0.06 -10.28 -13.96
CA GLY A 41 1.01 -10.27 -14.94
C GLY A 41 0.60 -11.00 -16.21
N ASP A 42 1.24 -10.67 -17.33
CA ASP A 42 0.96 -11.33 -18.60
C ASP A 42 1.71 -12.68 -18.69
N GLY A 43 1.14 -13.64 -19.42
CA GLY A 43 1.84 -14.86 -19.79
C GLY A 43 2.98 -14.59 -20.78
N CYS A 44 3.92 -15.53 -20.86
CA CYS A 44 4.98 -15.50 -21.86
C CYS A 44 4.69 -16.51 -22.96
N ILE A 45 4.79 -16.09 -24.22
CA ILE A 45 4.80 -17.02 -25.37
C ILE A 45 6.26 -17.24 -25.74
N SER A 46 6.78 -18.44 -25.51
CA SER A 46 8.14 -18.80 -25.91
C SER A 46 8.28 -20.28 -26.23
N PHE A 47 9.33 -20.62 -27.00
CA PHE A 47 9.66 -21.98 -27.42
C PHE A 47 11.08 -22.35 -26.99
N ARG A 48 11.35 -23.66 -26.85
CA ARG A 48 12.69 -24.17 -26.52
C ARG A 48 13.59 -24.12 -27.76
N HIS A 49 14.82 -23.65 -27.56
CA HIS A 49 15.87 -23.70 -28.57
C HIS A 49 17.04 -24.48 -28.01
N GLU A 50 17.27 -25.67 -28.55
CA GLU A 50 18.34 -26.59 -28.16
C GLU A 50 19.17 -26.95 -29.38
N LYS A 51 20.48 -27.11 -29.18
CA LYS A 51 21.37 -27.50 -30.26
C LYS A 51 20.91 -28.87 -30.78
N TYR A 52 20.71 -28.98 -32.09
CA TYR A 52 20.20 -30.17 -32.81
C TYR A 52 18.69 -30.45 -32.68
N ILE A 53 17.90 -29.57 -32.07
CA ILE A 53 16.44 -29.66 -32.05
C ILE A 53 15.86 -28.46 -32.80
N PRO A 54 15.43 -28.62 -34.07
CA PRO A 54 14.96 -27.50 -34.88
C PRO A 54 13.63 -26.91 -34.39
N TYR A 55 12.77 -27.72 -33.76
CA TYR A 55 11.48 -27.30 -33.22
C TYR A 55 11.33 -27.79 -31.77
N GLY A 56 11.72 -26.96 -30.82
CA GLY A 56 11.44 -27.23 -29.41
C GLY A 56 10.02 -26.86 -29.04
N GLY A 57 9.43 -27.60 -28.09
CA GLY A 57 8.07 -27.35 -27.61
C GLY A 57 7.91 -25.98 -26.90
N PRO A 58 6.66 -25.55 -26.66
CA PRO A 58 6.38 -24.33 -25.92
C PRO A 58 6.95 -24.41 -24.50
N ASN A 59 7.56 -23.33 -24.04
CA ASN A 59 8.14 -23.20 -22.69
C ASN A 59 7.86 -21.84 -22.06
N GLY A 60 6.77 -21.19 -22.46
CA GLY A 60 6.29 -19.98 -21.84
C GLY A 60 5.74 -20.25 -20.44
N GLY A 61 6.09 -19.41 -19.46
CA GLY A 61 5.48 -19.42 -18.13
C GLY A 61 4.27 -18.48 -18.03
N ASP A 62 3.40 -18.75 -17.06
CA ASP A 62 2.21 -17.93 -16.78
C ASP A 62 2.56 -16.60 -16.12
N GLY A 63 1.66 -15.63 -16.19
CA GLY A 63 1.76 -14.41 -15.41
C GLY A 63 1.44 -14.63 -13.93
N GLY A 64 2.05 -13.83 -13.06
CA GLY A 64 1.77 -13.85 -11.63
C GLY A 64 0.47 -13.12 -11.29
N ASN A 65 -0.20 -13.52 -10.21
CA ASN A 65 -1.39 -12.81 -9.73
C ASN A 65 -1.05 -11.39 -9.23
N GLY A 66 -1.99 -10.47 -9.37
CA GLY A 66 -1.92 -9.17 -8.71
C GLY A 66 -1.98 -9.30 -7.18
N GLY A 67 -1.47 -8.29 -6.48
CA GLY A 67 -1.64 -8.17 -5.04
C GLY A 67 -3.05 -7.72 -4.67
N ASP A 68 -3.55 -8.25 -3.57
CA ASP A 68 -4.86 -7.90 -3.02
C ASP A 68 -4.74 -6.66 -2.10
N VAL A 69 -5.84 -5.94 -1.89
CA VAL A 69 -5.88 -4.85 -0.90
C VAL A 69 -6.81 -5.24 0.25
N TYR A 70 -6.30 -5.12 1.48
CA TYR A 70 -7.04 -5.40 2.70
C TYR A 70 -7.13 -4.16 3.57
N ILE A 71 -8.29 -3.97 4.18
CA ILE A 71 -8.49 -2.97 5.23
C ILE A 71 -8.54 -3.73 6.56
N CYS A 72 -7.66 -3.37 7.49
CA CYS A 72 -7.58 -3.98 8.81
C CYS A 72 -7.83 -2.94 9.90
N ALA A 73 -8.70 -3.26 10.85
CA ALA A 73 -9.00 -2.39 11.98
C ALA A 73 -8.03 -2.64 13.13
N ASP A 74 -7.32 -1.61 13.58
CA ASP A 74 -6.47 -1.63 14.78
C ASP A 74 -7.10 -0.78 15.89
N LYS A 75 -7.06 -1.30 17.12
CA LYS A 75 -7.57 -0.64 18.33
C LYS A 75 -6.65 0.49 18.81
N ASN A 76 -5.39 0.47 18.40
CA ASN A 76 -4.39 1.45 18.84
C ASN A 76 -4.42 2.74 17.99
N LEU A 77 -5.14 2.74 16.87
CA LEU A 77 -5.31 3.91 16.02
C LEU A 77 -6.59 4.65 16.40
N ASN A 78 -6.45 5.96 16.66
CA ASN A 78 -7.56 6.81 17.07
C ASN A 78 -8.09 7.70 15.93
N THR A 79 -7.30 7.99 14.90
CA THR A 79 -7.61 8.96 13.82
C THR A 79 -7.30 8.39 12.43
N LEU A 80 -7.98 8.89 11.38
CA LEU A 80 -7.69 8.57 9.97
C LEU A 80 -6.68 9.54 9.33
N MET A 81 -6.08 10.44 10.11
CA MET A 81 -5.14 11.46 9.63
C MET A 81 -3.99 10.91 8.78
N HIS A 82 -3.46 9.73 9.13
CA HIS A 82 -2.35 9.11 8.38
C HIS A 82 -2.72 8.75 6.94
N LEU A 83 -4.01 8.57 6.65
CA LEU A 83 -4.52 8.26 5.31
C LEU A 83 -4.77 9.52 4.48
N ASN A 84 -4.86 10.71 5.11
CA ASN A 84 -5.17 11.97 4.43
C ASN A 84 -4.08 12.43 3.47
N PHE A 85 -2.82 12.06 3.74
CA PHE A 85 -1.70 12.42 2.89
C PHE A 85 -1.66 11.64 1.58
N LYS A 86 -2.23 10.43 1.54
CA LYS A 86 -2.19 9.54 0.38
C LYS A 86 -3.60 9.14 -0.02
N LYS A 87 -4.09 9.70 -1.13
CA LYS A 87 -5.45 9.41 -1.60
C LYS A 87 -5.57 8.13 -2.43
N ILE A 88 -4.46 7.60 -2.96
CA ILE A 88 -4.45 6.41 -3.82
C ILE A 88 -3.60 5.32 -3.17
N PHE A 89 -4.22 4.16 -2.93
CA PHE A 89 -3.60 2.98 -2.36
C PHE A 89 -3.65 1.86 -3.38
N GLN A 90 -2.49 1.51 -3.95
CA GLN A 90 -2.39 0.50 -5.00
C GLN A 90 -1.52 -0.68 -4.54
N ALA A 91 -2.05 -1.90 -4.67
CA ALA A 91 -1.28 -3.13 -4.46
C ALA A 91 -0.36 -3.43 -5.64
N GLU A 92 0.67 -4.23 -5.42
CA GLU A 92 1.67 -4.50 -6.47
C GLU A 92 1.07 -5.36 -7.58
N ASN A 93 1.42 -5.07 -8.83
CA ASN A 93 1.05 -5.93 -9.95
C ASN A 93 1.84 -7.25 -9.89
N GLY A 94 1.23 -8.31 -10.41
CA GLY A 94 1.92 -9.56 -10.68
C GLY A 94 3.00 -9.38 -11.74
N LYS A 95 4.07 -10.18 -11.66
CA LYS A 95 5.14 -10.14 -12.66
C LYS A 95 4.75 -10.96 -13.89
N GLN A 96 5.31 -10.61 -15.04
CA GLN A 96 5.17 -11.38 -16.26
C GLN A 96 5.82 -12.77 -16.10
N GLY A 97 5.22 -13.77 -16.74
CA GLY A 97 5.88 -15.06 -16.97
C GLY A 97 7.14 -14.92 -17.84
N LYS A 98 7.98 -15.94 -17.86
CA LYS A 98 9.21 -15.99 -18.65
C LYS A 98 9.38 -17.35 -19.31
N SER A 99 10.31 -17.44 -20.25
CA SER A 99 10.72 -18.70 -20.86
C SER A 99 11.21 -19.72 -19.83
N LYS A 100 11.29 -20.98 -20.25
CA LYS A 100 11.63 -22.12 -19.38
C LYS A 100 10.58 -22.36 -18.30
N LEU A 101 9.30 -22.21 -18.64
CA LEU A 101 8.14 -22.45 -17.77
C LEU A 101 8.19 -21.64 -16.47
N CYS A 102 8.80 -20.46 -16.52
CA CYS A 102 9.02 -19.64 -15.33
C CYS A 102 7.79 -18.75 -15.10
N THR A 103 6.91 -19.18 -14.20
CA THR A 103 5.73 -18.40 -13.81
C THR A 103 6.11 -17.11 -13.09
N GLY A 104 5.40 -16.02 -13.41
CA GLY A 104 5.56 -14.72 -12.80
C GLY A 104 5.19 -14.73 -11.31
N LYS A 105 5.91 -13.94 -10.51
CA LYS A 105 5.66 -13.83 -9.08
C LYS A 105 4.36 -13.07 -8.79
N LYS A 106 3.62 -13.51 -7.77
CA LYS A 106 2.47 -12.76 -7.22
C LYS A 106 2.92 -11.39 -6.67
N GLY A 107 2.16 -10.35 -7.00
CA GLY A 107 2.36 -9.01 -6.44
C GLY A 107 2.10 -8.97 -4.94
N LYS A 108 2.84 -8.14 -4.20
CA LYS A 108 2.61 -7.93 -2.77
C LYS A 108 1.24 -7.32 -2.50
N ASN A 109 0.55 -7.90 -1.52
CA ASN A 109 -0.69 -7.37 -0.99
C ASN A 109 -0.44 -6.03 -0.27
N LEU A 110 -1.43 -5.15 -0.30
CA LEU A 110 -1.43 -3.90 0.43
C LEU A 110 -2.37 -4.01 1.63
N LEU A 111 -1.88 -3.63 2.81
CA LEU A 111 -2.68 -3.62 4.03
C LEU A 111 -2.83 -2.18 4.51
N ILE A 112 -4.07 -1.71 4.56
CA ILE A 112 -4.45 -0.37 5.03
C ILE A 112 -5.00 -0.52 6.44
N ILE A 113 -4.28 0.02 7.42
CA ILE A 113 -4.71 -0.04 8.82
C ILE A 113 -5.57 1.19 9.12
N ILE A 114 -6.77 0.96 9.66
CA ILE A 114 -7.71 2.00 10.08
C ILE A 114 -7.98 1.91 11.58
N LYS A 115 -8.53 2.98 12.16
CA LYS A 115 -9.07 2.91 13.53
C LYS A 115 -10.19 1.87 13.59
N LYS A 116 -10.28 1.14 14.70
CA LYS A 116 -11.44 0.29 14.96
C LYS A 116 -12.70 1.15 15.08
N GLY A 117 -13.77 0.74 14.38
CA GLY A 117 -15.10 1.34 14.55
C GLY A 117 -15.61 1.13 15.98
N GLY A 118 -16.20 2.19 16.55
CA GLY A 118 -16.97 2.16 17.79
C GLY A 118 -18.42 1.83 17.51
#